data_AF-A0A9X2G8U9-F1
#
_entry.id   AF-A0A9X2G8U9-F1
#
_cell.length_a   1.000
_cell.length_b   1.000
_cell.length_c   1.000
_cell.angle_alpha   90.00
_cell.angle_beta   90.00
_cell.angle_gamma   90.00
#
_symmetry.space_group_name_H-M   'P 1'
#
loop_
_entity.id
_entity.type
_entity.pdbx_description
1 polymer ?
#
loop_
_entity_poly.entity_id
_entity_poly.type
_entity_poly.pdbx_seq_one_letter_code
_entity_poly.pdbx_strand_id
1 'polypeptide(L)'
;MEDLEEMAELLMGAYALTGKLLSLLPIPINLPSLEETGGLRGAQALEQARTAMHDLPLDPVVVAVLDDMIFEWLIGRDLCTLAFSVSPDPHRLHGLRGALTRYSGLSMDAERLLLTEGEGL
;
A
#
# COMPACT_ATOMS: atom_id res chain seq x y z
N MET A 1 -18.92 2.32 -13.48
CA MET A 1 -18.82 0.99 -12.84
C MET A 1 -17.50 0.36 -13.26
N GLU A 2 -17.23 0.31 -14.57
CA GLU A 2 -15.91 -0.01 -15.14
C GLU A 2 -14.74 0.75 -14.48
N ASP A 3 -14.82 2.08 -14.33
CA ASP A 3 -13.77 2.86 -13.64
C ASP A 3 -13.48 2.40 -12.19
N LEU A 4 -14.51 1.97 -11.46
CA LEU A 4 -14.35 1.53 -10.08
C LEU A 4 -13.73 0.14 -10.01
N GLU A 5 -14.08 -0.75 -10.94
CA GLU A 5 -13.48 -2.08 -11.09
C GLU A 5 -11.99 -1.97 -11.43
N GLU A 6 -11.63 -1.12 -12.39
CA GLU A 6 -10.23 -0.84 -12.74
C GLU A 6 -9.45 -0.30 -11.52
N MET A 7 -10.01 0.67 -10.80
CA MET A 7 -9.35 1.21 -9.60
C MET A 7 -9.23 0.17 -8.47
N ALA A 8 -10.18 -0.76 -8.35
CA ALA A 8 -10.11 -1.85 -7.39
C ALA A 8 -9.00 -2.85 -7.76
N GLU A 9 -8.84 -3.17 -9.05
CA GLU A 9 -7.73 -4.00 -9.54
C GLU A 9 -6.37 -3.34 -9.28
N LEU A 10 -6.25 -2.05 -9.57
CA LEU A 10 -5.04 -1.28 -9.26
C LEU A 10 -4.72 -1.30 -7.77
N LEU A 11 -5.73 -1.20 -6.91
CA LEU A 11 -5.55 -1.27 -5.45
C LEU A 11 -5.08 -2.65 -4.98
N MET A 12 -5.56 -3.75 -5.61
CA MET A 12 -5.05 -5.09 -5.34
C MET A 12 -3.59 -5.24 -5.77
N GLY A 13 -3.24 -4.70 -6.95
CA GLY A 13 -1.86 -4.65 -7.42
C GLY A 13 -0.95 -3.85 -6.48
N ALA A 14 -1.44 -2.72 -5.97
CA ALA A 14 -0.74 -1.91 -4.98
C ALA A 14 -0.48 -2.71 -3.68
N TYR A 15 -1.45 -3.47 -3.18
CA TYR A 15 -1.23 -4.33 -2.01
C TYR A 15 -0.12 -5.36 -2.25
N ALA A 16 -0.18 -6.06 -3.39
CA ALA A 16 0.81 -7.07 -3.75
C ALA A 16 2.21 -6.47 -3.88
N LEU A 17 2.32 -5.27 -4.48
CA LEU A 17 3.57 -4.53 -4.56
C LEU A 17 4.09 -4.14 -3.18
N THR A 18 3.23 -3.61 -2.30
CA THR A 18 3.61 -3.29 -0.92
C THR A 18 4.20 -4.52 -0.22
N GLY A 19 3.53 -5.68 -0.32
CA GLY A 19 4.03 -6.92 0.25
C GLY A 19 5.39 -7.34 -0.31
N LYS A 20 5.61 -7.16 -1.62
CA LYS A 20 6.92 -7.38 -2.25
C LYS A 20 7.99 -6.45 -1.67
N LEU A 21 7.72 -5.16 -1.56
CA LEU A 21 8.68 -4.19 -1.01
C LEU A 21 9.02 -4.46 0.46
N LEU A 22 8.01 -4.78 1.27
CA LEU A 22 8.20 -5.15 2.67
C LEU A 22 9.00 -6.45 2.85
N SER A 23 8.96 -7.35 1.87
CA SER A 23 9.78 -8.57 1.88
C SER A 23 11.26 -8.32 1.60
N LEU A 24 11.63 -7.12 1.10
CA LEU A 24 13.01 -6.71 0.85
C LEU A 24 13.68 -6.05 2.06
N LEU A 25 12.94 -5.82 3.14
CA LEU A 25 13.49 -5.25 4.37
C LEU A 25 14.52 -6.20 5.01
N PRO A 26 15.45 -5.70 5.85
CA PRO A 26 16.46 -6.53 6.52
C PRO A 26 15.86 -7.68 7.34
N ILE A 27 14.70 -7.42 7.95
CA ILE A 27 13.82 -8.44 8.50
C ILE A 27 12.55 -8.43 7.65
N PRO A 28 12.36 -9.43 6.76
CA PRO A 28 11.23 -9.45 5.84
C PRO A 28 9.89 -9.46 6.57
N ILE A 29 9.00 -8.55 6.18
CA ILE A 29 7.61 -8.54 6.65
C ILE A 29 6.73 -9.09 5.53
N ASN A 30 6.15 -10.27 5.76
CA ASN A 30 5.30 -10.94 4.78
C ASN A 30 3.84 -10.62 5.03
N LEU A 31 3.19 -10.02 4.03
CA LEU A 31 1.74 -9.79 4.07
C LEU A 31 0.98 -11.06 3.66
N PRO A 32 -0.21 -11.32 4.22
CA PRO A 32 -1.07 -12.40 3.76
C PRO A 32 -1.63 -12.09 2.38
N SER A 33 -1.98 -13.13 1.60
CA SER A 33 -2.67 -12.95 0.33
C SER A 33 -4.06 -12.32 0.54
N LEU A 34 -4.43 -11.36 -0.32
CA LEU A 34 -5.77 -10.77 -0.30
C LEU A 34 -6.85 -11.77 -0.74
N GLU A 35 -6.52 -12.71 -1.62
CA GLU A 35 -7.46 -13.74 -2.10
C GLU A 35 -7.97 -14.61 -0.94
N GLU A 36 -7.13 -14.83 0.07
CA GLU A 36 -7.42 -15.69 1.21
C GLU A 36 -8.07 -14.93 2.39
N THR A 37 -7.86 -13.62 2.46
CA THR A 37 -8.12 -12.85 3.69
C THR A 37 -9.14 -11.71 3.52
N GLY A 38 -9.34 -11.23 2.29
CA GLY A 38 -10.24 -10.11 1.99
C GLY A 38 -9.72 -8.74 2.46
N GLY A 39 -10.37 -7.67 2.02
CA GLY A 39 -9.86 -6.30 2.17
C GLY A 39 -9.73 -5.78 3.61
N LEU A 40 -10.52 -6.28 4.57
CA LEU A 40 -10.40 -5.87 5.97
C LEU A 40 -9.17 -6.47 6.65
N ARG A 41 -8.92 -7.77 6.44
CA ARG A 41 -7.74 -8.43 7.00
C ARG A 41 -6.45 -7.92 6.34
N GLY A 42 -6.50 -7.62 5.03
CA GLY A 42 -5.39 -6.95 4.35
C GLY A 42 -5.03 -5.60 4.99
N ALA A 43 -6.03 -4.76 5.28
CA ALA A 43 -5.80 -3.49 5.98
C ALA A 43 -5.19 -3.69 7.38
N GLN A 44 -5.68 -4.68 8.15
CA GLN A 44 -5.10 -5.01 9.46
C GLN A 44 -3.66 -5.48 9.37
N ALA A 45 -3.33 -6.30 8.37
CA ALA A 45 -1.98 -6.79 8.14
C ALA A 45 -1.02 -5.64 7.78
N LEU A 46 -1.48 -4.68 6.98
CA LEU A 46 -0.71 -3.48 6.66
C LEU A 46 -0.45 -2.59 7.87
N GLU A 47 -1.43 -2.40 8.75
CA GLU A 47 -1.22 -1.65 10.00
C GLU A 47 -0.23 -2.34 10.95
N GLN A 48 -0.27 -3.67 11.01
CA GLN A 48 0.70 -4.47 11.75
C GLN A 48 2.10 -4.34 11.14
N ALA A 49 2.21 -4.42 9.82
CA ALA A 49 3.47 -4.24 9.11
C ALA A 49 4.06 -2.85 9.35
N ARG A 50 3.22 -1.80 9.31
CA ARG A 50 3.59 -0.43 9.67
C ARG A 50 4.22 -0.35 11.05
N THR A 51 3.55 -0.92 12.05
CA THR A 51 4.04 -0.94 13.42
C THR A 51 5.37 -1.67 13.52
N ALA A 52 5.47 -2.86 12.93
CA ALA A 52 6.70 -3.67 12.96
C ALA A 52 7.88 -2.99 12.25
N MET A 53 7.61 -2.27 11.17
CA MET A 53 8.63 -1.54 10.40
C MET A 53 9.31 -0.44 11.23
N HIS A 54 8.58 0.24 12.12
CA HIS A 54 9.17 1.26 13.00
C HIS A 54 10.16 0.69 14.03
N ASP A 55 10.10 -0.61 14.32
CA ASP A 55 11.02 -1.28 15.23
C ASP A 55 12.30 -1.79 14.50
N LEU A 56 12.37 -1.66 13.18
CA LEU A 56 13.52 -2.10 12.39
C LEU A 56 14.63 -1.03 12.34
N PRO A 57 15.90 -1.43 12.28
CA PRO A 57 17.02 -0.51 12.11
C PRO A 57 17.13 -0.04 10.66
N LEU A 58 16.15 0.73 10.20
CA LEU A 58 16.05 1.30 8.85
C LEU A 58 16.43 2.77 8.84
N ASP A 59 16.85 3.30 7.68
CA ASP A 59 16.96 4.74 7.49
C ASP A 59 15.58 5.40 7.73
N PRO A 60 15.48 6.46 8.55
CA PRO A 60 14.22 7.16 8.80
C PRO A 60 13.49 7.64 7.53
N VAL A 61 14.21 7.94 6.46
CA VAL A 61 13.64 8.31 5.17
C VAL A 61 12.93 7.12 4.53
N VAL A 62 13.53 5.93 4.57
CA VAL A 62 12.90 4.69 4.08
C VAL A 62 11.62 4.40 4.85
N VAL A 63 11.68 4.50 6.18
CA VAL A 63 10.51 4.31 7.06
C VAL A 63 9.40 5.28 6.70
N ALA A 64 9.71 6.58 6.54
CA ALA A 64 8.71 7.59 6.21
C ALA A 64 8.04 7.33 4.85
N VAL A 65 8.80 6.98 3.82
CA VAL A 65 8.26 6.71 2.48
C VAL A 65 7.36 5.46 2.48
N LEU A 66 7.80 4.39 3.14
CA LEU A 66 6.99 3.17 3.25
C LEU A 66 5.73 3.38 4.11
N ASP A 67 5.83 4.19 5.18
CA ASP A 67 4.71 4.54 6.06
C ASP A 67 3.63 5.31 5.28
N ASP A 68 4.03 6.37 4.57
CA ASP A 68 3.14 7.16 3.71
C ASP A 68 2.54 6.29 2.59
N MET A 69 3.33 5.39 2.00
CA MET A 69 2.86 4.47 0.95
C MET A 69 1.75 3.56 1.48
N ILE A 70 1.95 2.95 2.65
CA ILE A 70 0.94 2.10 3.30
C ILE A 70 -0.31 2.92 3.61
N PHE A 71 -0.13 4.15 4.09
CA PHE A 71 -1.24 5.03 4.44
C PHE A 71 -2.11 5.40 3.22
N GLU A 72 -1.50 5.72 2.08
CA GLU A 72 -2.23 5.99 0.83
C GLU A 72 -3.01 4.76 0.34
N TRP A 73 -2.47 3.55 0.54
CA TRP A 73 -3.21 2.33 0.25
C TRP A 73 -4.46 2.19 1.13
N LEU A 74 -4.34 2.44 2.44
CA LEU A 74 -5.46 2.37 3.39
C LEU A 74 -6.56 3.37 3.05
N ILE A 75 -6.18 4.60 2.70
CA ILE A 75 -7.13 5.61 2.19
C ILE A 75 -7.83 5.10 0.94
N GLY A 76 -7.08 4.58 -0.04
CA GLY A 76 -7.63 4.01 -1.26
C GLY A 76 -8.63 2.89 -0.97
N ARG A 77 -8.29 1.97 -0.06
CA ARG A 77 -9.18 0.88 0.36
C ARG A 77 -10.48 1.38 0.96
N ASP A 78 -10.43 2.39 1.81
CA ASP A 78 -11.63 2.93 2.46
C ASP A 78 -12.52 3.64 1.44
N LEU A 79 -11.94 4.43 0.54
CA LEU A 79 -12.69 5.09 -0.54
C LEU A 79 -13.32 4.08 -1.51
N CYS A 80 -12.58 3.04 -1.87
CA CYS A 80 -13.06 1.93 -2.71
C CYS A 80 -14.21 1.18 -2.01
N THR A 81 -14.05 0.86 -0.73
CA THR A 81 -15.09 0.20 0.07
C THR A 81 -16.36 1.06 0.14
N LEU A 82 -16.23 2.37 0.37
CA LEU A 82 -17.37 3.30 0.39
C LEU A 82 -18.05 3.40 -0.99
N ALA A 83 -17.27 3.41 -2.07
CA ALA A 83 -17.80 3.45 -3.43
C ALA A 83 -18.64 2.21 -3.77
N PHE A 84 -18.19 1.01 -3.36
CA PHE A 84 -18.94 -0.24 -3.55
C PHE A 84 -20.14 -0.39 -2.61
N SER A 85 -19.98 -0.04 -1.33
CA SER A 85 -21.00 -0.31 -0.30
C SER A 85 -22.10 0.74 -0.21
N VAL A 86 -21.81 1.99 -0.59
CA VAL A 86 -22.76 3.10 -0.48
C VAL A 86 -23.19 3.57 -1.88
N SER A 87 -22.25 4.12 -2.66
CA SER A 87 -22.48 4.57 -4.04
C SER A 87 -21.17 5.07 -4.67
N PRO A 88 -20.95 4.84 -5.97
CA PRO A 88 -19.79 5.35 -6.71
C PRO A 88 -19.94 6.84 -7.05
N ASP A 89 -19.93 7.67 -6.00
CA ASP A 89 -19.97 9.13 -6.15
C ASP A 89 -18.68 9.66 -6.82
N PRO A 90 -18.77 10.62 -7.76
CA PRO A 90 -17.61 11.15 -8.48
C PRO A 90 -16.48 11.68 -7.59
N HIS A 91 -16.80 12.26 -6.43
CA HIS A 91 -15.77 12.76 -5.51
C HIS A 91 -15.00 11.62 -4.83
N ARG A 92 -15.67 10.50 -4.53
CA ARG A 92 -15.01 9.30 -3.99
C ARG A 92 -14.09 8.67 -5.03
N LEU A 93 -14.54 8.57 -6.28
CA LEU A 93 -13.74 8.06 -7.39
C LEU A 93 -12.53 8.95 -7.66
N HIS A 94 -12.71 10.28 -7.60
CA HIS A 94 -11.60 11.23 -7.70
C HIS A 94 -10.60 11.07 -6.55
N GLY A 95 -11.08 10.93 -5.32
CA GLY A 95 -10.24 10.68 -4.14
C GLY A 95 -9.44 9.37 -4.26
N LEU A 96 -10.09 8.29 -4.70
CA LEU A 96 -9.46 6.98 -4.91
C LEU A 96 -8.34 7.07 -5.96
N ARG A 97 -8.61 7.71 -7.10
CA ARG A 97 -7.60 7.97 -8.13
C ARG A 97 -6.42 8.79 -7.57
N GLY A 98 -6.71 9.79 -6.76
CA GLY A 98 -5.69 10.59 -6.09
C GLY A 98 -4.81 9.77 -5.15
N ALA A 99 -5.41 8.90 -4.34
CA ALA A 99 -4.70 7.98 -3.45
C ALA A 99 -3.79 7.01 -4.24
N LEU A 100 -4.32 6.38 -5.30
CA LEU A 100 -3.54 5.50 -6.17
C LEU A 100 -2.36 6.22 -6.86
N THR A 101 -2.56 7.48 -7.25
CA THR A 101 -1.50 8.29 -7.87
C THR A 101 -0.39 8.61 -6.87
N ARG A 102 -0.73 8.99 -5.63
CA ARG A 102 0.25 9.25 -4.57
C ARG A 102 0.97 7.96 -4.16
N TYR A 103 0.23 6.87 -3.99
CA TYR A 103 0.78 5.54 -3.76
C TYR A 103 1.82 5.19 -4.84
N SER A 104 1.49 5.37 -6.12
CA SER A 104 2.41 5.06 -7.22
C SER A 104 3.70 5.88 -7.18
N GLY A 105 3.63 7.15 -6.79
CA GLY A 105 4.83 7.98 -6.61
C GLY A 105 5.70 7.44 -5.47
N LEU A 106 5.08 7.18 -4.32
CA LEU A 106 5.76 6.66 -3.13
C LEU A 106 6.36 5.27 -3.36
N SER A 107 5.69 4.40 -4.12
CA SER A 107 6.21 3.06 -4.42
C SER A 107 7.47 3.13 -5.30
N MET A 108 7.54 4.08 -6.24
CA MET A 108 8.75 4.29 -7.05
C MET A 108 9.92 4.82 -6.21
N ASP A 109 9.64 5.68 -5.23
CA ASP A 109 10.66 6.18 -4.31
C ASP A 109 11.12 5.09 -3.33
N ALA A 110 10.20 4.28 -2.80
CA ALA A 110 10.51 3.12 -1.97
C ALA A 110 11.39 2.09 -2.71
N GLU A 111 11.04 1.75 -3.95
CA GLU A 111 11.86 0.85 -4.80
C GLU A 111 13.28 1.39 -4.96
N ARG A 112 13.43 2.68 -5.27
CA ARG A 112 14.74 3.30 -5.47
C ARG A 112 15.58 3.24 -4.19
N LEU A 113 14.98 3.57 -3.05
CA LEU A 113 15.69 3.58 -1.77
C LEU A 113 16.13 2.18 -1.36
N LEU A 114 15.23 1.19 -1.44
CA LEU A 114 15.52 -0.20 -1.05
C LEU A 114 16.59 -0.85 -1.96
N LEU A 115 16.59 -0.52 -3.26
CA LEU A 115 17.63 -1.00 -4.18
C LEU A 115 19.00 -0.38 -3.89
N THR A 116 19.03 0.88 -3.47
CA THR A 116 20.29 1.59 -3.17
C THR A 116 20.92 1.09 -1.86
N GLU A 117 20.11 0.75 -0.86
CA GLU A 117 20.60 0.16 0.40
C GLU A 117 21.06 -1.30 0.22
N GLY A 118 20.43 -2.06 -0.67
CA GLY A 118 20.79 -3.45 -0.94
C GLY A 118 22.15 -3.66 -1.61
N GLU A 119 22.72 -2.63 -2.25
CA GLU A 119 24.05 -2.69 -2.89
C GLU A 119 25.21 -2.42 -1.90
N GLY A 120 24.91 -2.05 -0.65
CA GLY A 120 25.89 -1.68 0.38
C GLY A 120 26.28 -2.77 1.38
N LEU A 121 25.80 -4.01 1.21
CA LEU A 121 26.06 -5.16 2.09
C LEU A 121 27.04 -6.17 1.50
#